data_AF-A0A966EF63-F1
#
_entry.id   AF-A0A966EF63-F1
#
_cell.length_a   1.000
_cell.length_b   1.000
_cell.length_c   1.000
_cell.angle_alpha   90.00
_cell.angle_beta   90.00
_cell.angle_gamma   90.00
#
_symmetry.space_group_name_H-M   'P 1'
#
loop_
_entity.id
_entity.type
_entity.pdbx_description
1 polymer ?
#
loop_
_entity_poly.entity_id
_entity_poly.type
_entity_poly.pdbx_seq_one_letter_code
_entity_poly.pdbx_strand_id
1 'polypeptide(L)'
;MQHEITEELLAALNEIFANSDSIQSEEDLQLALSQKLEPCQRELRMTFQPPAIPPRRPSEADIAELSQKDPPITLLPEGKDPCVSRARLDLLWNREGQQIPIELKFVDEYKSDVYSYYFLKDLHRLERLESLRDIPSITDFRYSIFVTNQSVYWEGRAPEPEPFWLTDGSTLEAGSWFQYLQPSPRTRWVNYPPFYLANSYPLKWESINASYRALISEVRLPSLD
;
A
#
# COMPACT_ATOMS: atom_id res chain seq x y z
N MET A 1 -22.63 0.09 -0.21
CA MET A 1 -21.54 -0.38 -1.09
C MET A 1 -20.17 -0.30 -0.43
N GLN A 2 -19.55 0.88 -0.22
CA GLN A 2 -18.20 0.97 0.41
C GLN A 2 -18.11 0.26 1.77
N HIS A 3 -19.06 0.54 2.66
CA HIS A 3 -19.09 -0.06 3.99
C HIS A 3 -19.24 -1.59 3.92
N GLU A 4 -20.14 -2.07 3.05
CA GLU A 4 -20.40 -3.51 2.83
C GLU A 4 -19.15 -4.25 2.33
N ILE A 5 -18.42 -3.69 1.36
CA ILE A 5 -17.20 -4.33 0.84
C ILE A 5 -16.11 -4.40 1.92
N THR A 6 -15.94 -3.32 2.69
CA THR A 6 -14.95 -3.30 3.78
C THR A 6 -15.30 -4.34 4.85
N GLU A 7 -16.58 -4.47 5.20
CA GLU A 7 -17.07 -5.49 6.14
C GLU A 7 -16.88 -6.91 5.61
N GLU A 8 -17.14 -7.15 4.32
CA GLU A 8 -16.91 -8.45 3.68
C GLU A 8 -15.43 -8.83 3.66
N LEU A 9 -14.54 -7.90 3.30
CA LEU A 9 -13.09 -8.11 3.35
C LEU A 9 -12.64 -8.42 4.78
N LEU A 10 -13.13 -7.66 5.76
CA LEU A 10 -12.80 -7.90 7.17
C LEU A 10 -13.34 -9.25 7.65
N ALA A 11 -14.56 -9.63 7.29
CA ALA A 11 -15.14 -10.94 7.61
C ALA A 11 -14.32 -12.09 7.01
N ALA A 12 -13.89 -11.97 5.75
CA ALA A 12 -13.03 -12.96 5.12
C ALA A 12 -11.68 -13.08 5.85
N LEU A 13 -11.06 -11.96 6.25
CA LEU A 13 -9.83 -11.97 7.05
C LEU A 13 -10.06 -12.62 8.43
N ASN A 14 -11.17 -12.32 9.11
CA ASN A 14 -11.53 -12.96 10.39
C ASN A 14 -11.58 -14.48 10.27
N GLU A 15 -12.21 -15.00 9.22
CA GLU A 15 -12.30 -16.44 8.98
C GLU A 15 -10.94 -17.07 8.64
N ILE A 16 -10.11 -16.40 7.85
CA ILE A 16 -8.76 -16.88 7.49
C ILE A 16 -7.90 -16.99 8.75
N PHE A 17 -7.90 -15.93 9.57
CA PHE A 17 -7.10 -15.86 10.79
C PHE A 17 -7.73 -16.56 12.01
N ALA A 18 -8.89 -17.20 11.85
CA ALA A 18 -9.39 -18.16 12.84
C ALA A 18 -8.48 -19.40 12.95
N ASN A 19 -7.73 -19.71 11.89
CA ASN A 19 -6.69 -20.74 11.86
C ASN A 19 -5.36 -20.14 11.38
N SER A 20 -4.82 -19.16 12.11
CA SER A 20 -3.67 -18.35 11.69
C SER A 20 -2.39 -19.13 11.39
N ASP A 21 -2.23 -20.35 11.91
CA ASP A 21 -1.02 -21.17 11.74
C ASP A 21 -0.72 -21.50 10.27
N SER A 22 -1.71 -21.38 9.37
CA SER A 22 -1.55 -21.61 7.94
C SER A 22 -0.98 -20.41 7.17
N ILE A 23 -0.92 -19.22 7.77
CA ILE A 23 -0.49 -17.98 7.10
C ILE A 23 0.90 -17.61 7.57
N GLN A 24 1.91 -17.91 6.75
CA GLN A 24 3.33 -17.67 7.05
C GLN A 24 3.94 -16.60 6.12
N SER A 25 3.18 -16.13 5.14
CA SER A 25 3.66 -15.20 4.13
C SER A 25 2.52 -14.39 3.50
N GLU A 26 2.90 -13.32 2.79
CA GLU A 26 1.97 -12.54 1.97
C GLU A 26 1.32 -13.41 0.88
N GLU A 27 2.08 -14.35 0.29
CA GLU A 27 1.58 -15.28 -0.72
C GLU A 27 0.50 -16.22 -0.15
N ASP A 28 0.70 -16.75 1.07
CA ASP A 28 -0.31 -17.58 1.75
C ASP A 28 -1.60 -16.79 2.00
N LEU A 29 -1.46 -15.53 2.44
CA LEU A 29 -2.60 -14.65 2.65
C LEU A 29 -3.34 -14.34 1.35
N GLN A 30 -2.61 -14.03 0.26
CA GLN A 30 -3.22 -13.82 -1.06
C GLN A 30 -3.99 -15.05 -1.52
N LEU A 31 -3.40 -16.25 -1.38
CA LEU A 31 -4.07 -17.49 -1.76
C LEU A 31 -5.34 -17.71 -0.92
N ALA A 32 -5.25 -17.61 0.40
CA ALA A 32 -6.38 -17.82 1.30
C ALA A 32 -7.51 -16.81 1.05
N LEU A 33 -7.18 -15.53 0.84
CA LEU A 33 -8.18 -14.50 0.56
C LEU A 33 -8.83 -14.71 -0.82
N SER A 34 -8.06 -15.11 -1.83
CA SER A 34 -8.62 -15.40 -3.16
C SER A 34 -9.64 -16.54 -3.15
N GLN A 35 -9.43 -17.56 -2.31
CA GLN A 35 -10.36 -18.68 -2.12
C GLN A 35 -11.61 -18.28 -1.34
N LYS A 36 -11.51 -17.26 -0.48
CA LYS A 36 -12.65 -16.75 0.29
C LYS A 36 -13.56 -15.81 -0.51
N LEU A 37 -12.97 -14.98 -1.36
CA LEU A 37 -13.69 -13.97 -2.14
C LEU A 37 -14.22 -14.50 -3.50
N GLU A 38 -14.26 -15.81 -3.74
CA GLU A 38 -14.58 -16.36 -5.07
C GLU A 38 -15.82 -15.72 -5.74
N PRO A 39 -15.77 -15.40 -7.07
CA PRO A 39 -14.64 -15.62 -7.98
C PRO A 39 -13.54 -14.54 -7.89
N CYS A 40 -12.28 -14.99 -7.85
CA CYS A 40 -11.10 -14.12 -7.74
C CYS A 40 -9.98 -14.55 -8.71
N GLN A 41 -9.21 -13.60 -9.22
CA GLN A 41 -8.02 -13.83 -10.06
C GLN A 41 -6.78 -13.25 -9.39
N ARG A 42 -5.59 -13.77 -9.72
CA ARG A 42 -4.31 -13.36 -9.14
C ARG A 42 -3.27 -13.05 -10.21
N GLU A 43 -2.21 -12.33 -9.82
CA GLU A 43 -1.02 -12.06 -10.63
C GLU A 43 -1.27 -11.34 -11.98
N LEU A 44 -2.28 -10.47 -12.04
CA LEU A 44 -2.64 -9.76 -13.26
C LEU A 44 -1.67 -8.60 -13.53
N ARG A 45 -1.22 -8.45 -14.78
CA ARG A 45 -0.35 -7.33 -15.16
C ARG A 45 -1.14 -6.03 -15.18
N MET A 46 -0.57 -5.00 -14.54
CA MET A 46 -1.15 -3.67 -14.48
C MET A 46 -0.53 -2.75 -15.52
N THR A 47 -1.33 -1.86 -16.08
CA THR A 47 -0.85 -0.61 -16.70
C THR A 47 -1.29 0.58 -15.87
N PHE A 48 -0.56 1.68 -15.97
CA PHE A 48 -0.78 2.85 -15.15
C PHE A 48 -0.86 4.11 -16.00
N GLN A 49 -1.76 5.01 -15.63
CA GLN A 49 -1.73 6.39 -16.09
C GLN A 49 -0.48 7.11 -15.56
N PRO A 50 -0.04 8.19 -16.23
CA PRO A 50 0.87 9.15 -15.64
C PRO A 50 0.34 9.69 -14.30
N PRO A 51 1.21 10.15 -13.39
CA PRO A 51 0.76 10.84 -12.18
C PRO A 51 -0.07 12.08 -12.56
N ALA A 52 -1.17 12.36 -11.84
CA ALA A 52 -2.06 13.49 -12.12
C ALA A 52 -1.40 14.88 -11.89
N ILE A 53 -0.43 14.96 -10.97
CA ILE A 53 0.45 16.11 -10.71
C ILE A 53 1.94 15.70 -10.84
N PRO A 54 2.86 16.63 -11.16
CA PRO A 54 4.27 16.32 -11.35
C PRO A 54 5.01 16.01 -10.04
N PRO A 55 6.08 15.18 -10.06
CA PRO A 55 6.93 14.93 -8.90
C PRO A 55 7.61 16.22 -8.41
N ARG A 56 7.67 16.42 -7.09
CA ARG A 56 8.43 17.52 -6.47
C ARG A 56 9.86 17.06 -6.23
N ARG A 57 10.81 17.83 -6.73
CA ARG A 57 12.24 17.58 -6.52
C ARG A 57 12.59 17.74 -5.03
N PRO A 58 13.44 16.86 -4.45
CA PRO A 58 14.02 17.06 -3.11
C PRO A 58 14.77 18.39 -3.00
N SER A 59 14.93 18.92 -1.79
CA SER A 59 15.66 20.17 -1.60
C SER A 59 17.16 19.99 -1.85
N GLU A 60 17.86 21.06 -2.22
CA GLU A 60 19.32 21.02 -2.40
C GLU A 60 20.06 20.67 -1.09
N ALA A 61 19.48 20.99 0.07
CA ALA A 61 20.05 20.63 1.37
C ALA A 61 20.00 19.11 1.60
N ASP A 62 18.88 18.47 1.27
CA ASP A 62 18.72 17.02 1.40
C ASP A 62 19.65 16.28 0.42
N ILE A 63 19.77 16.78 -0.81
CA ILE A 63 20.72 16.28 -1.81
C ILE A 63 22.15 16.37 -1.27
N ALA A 64 22.53 17.50 -0.68
CA ALA A 64 23.84 17.70 -0.10
C ALA A 64 24.12 16.76 1.08
N GLU A 65 23.17 16.57 2.00
CA GLU A 65 23.32 15.65 3.13
C GLU A 65 23.55 14.20 2.65
N LEU A 66 22.76 13.74 1.69
CA LEU A 66 22.87 12.39 1.14
C LEU A 66 24.21 12.14 0.46
N SER A 67 24.73 13.15 -0.25
CA SER A 67 26.05 13.07 -0.91
C SER A 67 27.22 12.92 0.09
N GLN A 68 27.00 13.22 1.37
CA GLN A 68 28.01 13.11 2.44
C GLN A 68 27.99 11.77 3.19
N LYS A 69 27.04 10.87 2.90
CA LYS A 69 26.99 9.53 3.50
C LYS A 69 28.10 8.63 2.95
N ASP A 70 28.40 7.52 3.62
CA ASP A 70 29.37 6.51 3.16
C ASP A 70 28.69 5.15 2.94
N PRO A 71 28.59 4.66 1.67
CA PRO A 71 29.03 5.34 0.45
C PRO A 71 28.14 6.55 0.08
N PRO A 72 28.67 7.54 -0.66
CA PRO A 72 27.91 8.69 -1.14
C PRO A 72 26.66 8.27 -1.92
N ILE A 73 25.54 8.93 -1.63
CA ILE A 73 24.26 8.62 -2.26
C ILE A 73 23.92 9.69 -3.29
N THR A 74 23.77 9.27 -4.56
CA THR A 74 23.30 10.14 -5.66
C THR A 74 21.81 9.95 -5.88
N LEU A 75 21.04 11.04 -5.81
CA LEU A 75 19.62 11.04 -6.20
C LEU A 75 19.48 11.07 -7.72
N LEU A 76 18.61 10.22 -8.27
CA LEU A 76 18.24 10.29 -9.68
C LEU A 76 17.34 11.53 -9.89
N PRO A 77 17.63 12.42 -10.86
CA PRO A 77 16.85 13.65 -11.07
C PRO A 77 15.35 13.42 -11.31
N GLU A 78 15.02 12.29 -11.94
CA GLU A 78 13.65 11.87 -12.28
C GLU A 78 13.09 10.83 -11.28
N GLY A 79 13.93 10.31 -10.38
CA GLY A 79 13.63 9.15 -9.54
C GLY A 79 13.29 7.87 -10.34
N LYS A 80 12.60 6.88 -9.73
CA LYS A 80 12.18 5.61 -10.37
C LYS A 80 10.70 5.29 -10.15
N ASP A 81 9.81 5.72 -11.05
CA ASP A 81 8.36 5.56 -10.88
C ASP A 81 8.00 4.15 -10.34
N PRO A 82 7.39 4.02 -9.14
CA PRO A 82 7.02 2.72 -8.59
C PRO A 82 6.02 1.98 -9.47
N CYS A 83 5.32 2.69 -10.36
CA CYS A 83 4.49 2.15 -11.42
C CYS A 83 5.36 1.67 -12.60
N VAL A 84 6.15 0.60 -12.37
CA VAL A 84 7.02 -0.02 -13.39
C VAL A 84 6.24 -0.92 -14.36
N SER A 85 6.78 -1.12 -15.56
CA SER A 85 6.19 -1.93 -16.66
C SER A 85 5.98 -3.44 -16.37
N ARG A 86 6.23 -3.90 -15.14
CA ARG A 86 6.08 -5.30 -14.71
C ARG A 86 5.30 -5.47 -13.41
N ALA A 87 4.65 -4.41 -12.94
CA ALA A 87 3.84 -4.49 -11.73
C ALA A 87 2.68 -5.47 -11.91
N ARG A 88 2.42 -6.27 -10.88
CA ARG A 88 1.33 -7.24 -10.82
C ARG A 88 0.37 -6.83 -9.73
N LEU A 89 -0.91 -6.97 -10.01
CA LEU A 89 -1.98 -6.88 -9.02
C LEU A 89 -2.04 -8.20 -8.25
N ASP A 90 -2.19 -8.09 -6.93
CA ASP A 90 -2.30 -9.26 -6.06
C ASP A 90 -3.61 -10.01 -6.33
N LEU A 91 -4.76 -9.33 -6.18
CA LEU A 91 -6.08 -9.93 -6.39
C LEU A 91 -6.99 -9.04 -7.26
N LEU A 92 -7.80 -9.69 -8.11
CA LEU A 92 -8.95 -9.10 -8.77
C LEU A 92 -10.21 -9.87 -8.36
N TRP A 93 -11.01 -9.27 -7.50
CA TRP A 93 -12.25 -9.85 -7.01
C TRP A 93 -13.42 -9.47 -7.92
N ASN A 94 -14.18 -10.46 -8.37
CA ASN A 94 -15.41 -10.23 -9.13
C ASN A 94 -16.63 -10.39 -8.22
N ARG A 95 -17.21 -9.24 -7.85
CA ARG A 95 -18.38 -9.15 -6.96
C ARG A 95 -19.52 -8.48 -7.71
N GLU A 96 -20.65 -9.17 -7.84
CA GLU A 96 -21.87 -8.62 -8.47
C GLU A 96 -21.62 -8.01 -9.87
N GLY A 97 -20.68 -8.58 -10.62
CA GLY A 97 -20.29 -8.12 -11.96
C GLY A 97 -19.24 -7.01 -11.97
N GLN A 98 -18.78 -6.54 -10.82
CA GLN A 98 -17.74 -5.52 -10.68
C GLN A 98 -16.36 -6.18 -10.50
N GLN A 99 -15.35 -5.70 -11.23
CA GLN A 99 -13.97 -6.16 -11.13
C GLN A 99 -13.19 -5.25 -10.16
N ILE A 100 -13.04 -5.68 -8.91
CA ILE A 100 -12.49 -4.93 -7.77
C ILE A 100 -11.00 -5.28 -7.59
N PRO A 101 -10.07 -4.37 -7.91
CA PRO A 101 -8.64 -4.58 -7.67
C PRO A 101 -8.31 -4.48 -6.19
N ILE A 102 -7.47 -5.40 -5.70
CA ILE A 102 -6.99 -5.42 -4.32
C ILE A 102 -5.47 -5.65 -4.30
N GLU A 103 -4.73 -4.81 -3.59
CA GLU A 103 -3.33 -5.02 -3.21
C GLU A 103 -3.25 -5.42 -1.73
N LEU A 104 -2.33 -6.30 -1.39
CA LEU A 104 -2.19 -6.91 -0.07
C LEU A 104 -0.78 -6.75 0.47
N LYS A 105 -0.67 -6.40 1.74
CA LYS A 105 0.58 -6.42 2.50
C LYS A 105 0.41 -7.22 3.78
N PHE A 106 1.37 -8.09 4.07
CA PHE A 106 1.37 -8.92 5.27
C PHE A 106 2.70 -8.86 6.01
N VAL A 107 2.63 -8.63 7.31
CA VAL A 107 3.80 -8.60 8.21
C VAL A 107 3.47 -9.26 9.54
N ASP A 108 4.17 -10.34 9.88
CA ASP A 108 4.03 -11.11 11.13
C ASP A 108 5.19 -10.89 12.11
N GLU A 109 6.26 -10.25 11.66
CA GLU A 109 7.44 -9.89 12.45
C GLU A 109 7.82 -8.44 12.18
N TYR A 110 8.33 -7.72 13.17
CA TYR A 110 8.77 -6.35 12.95
C TYR A 110 9.84 -6.29 11.85
N LYS A 111 9.47 -5.66 10.76
CA LYS A 111 10.35 -5.25 9.68
C LYS A 111 10.24 -3.73 9.67
N SER A 112 11.33 -3.01 9.43
CA SER A 112 11.34 -1.54 9.34
C SER A 112 10.13 -0.95 8.57
N ASP A 113 9.87 0.35 8.73
CA ASP A 113 8.91 1.20 7.99
C ASP A 113 8.74 0.97 6.45
N VAL A 114 9.65 0.23 5.81
CA VAL A 114 9.54 -0.30 4.44
C VAL A 114 8.15 -0.86 4.10
N TYR A 115 7.45 -1.52 5.03
CA TYR A 115 6.12 -2.06 4.75
C TYR A 115 5.00 -1.01 4.77
N SER A 116 5.05 -0.04 5.69
CA SER A 116 4.18 1.14 5.61
C SER A 116 4.39 1.86 4.29
N TYR A 117 5.64 2.01 3.86
CA TYR A 117 5.97 2.60 2.57
C TYR A 117 5.43 1.77 1.39
N TYR A 118 5.52 0.44 1.44
CA TYR A 118 4.95 -0.42 0.39
C TYR A 118 3.43 -0.36 0.32
N PHE A 119 2.75 -0.26 1.46
CA PHE A 119 1.31 -0.01 1.49
C PHE A 119 0.96 1.32 0.81
N LEU A 120 1.66 2.40 1.13
CA LEU A 120 1.47 3.71 0.50
C LEU A 120 1.75 3.67 -1.01
N LYS A 121 2.77 2.90 -1.42
CA LYS A 121 3.10 2.66 -2.83
C LYS A 121 1.97 1.93 -3.55
N ASP A 122 1.30 0.99 -2.89
CA ASP A 122 0.17 0.28 -3.48
C ASP A 122 -1.06 1.17 -3.59
N LEU A 123 -1.33 2.05 -2.62
CA LEU A 123 -2.33 3.11 -2.78
C LEU A 123 -2.03 3.97 -4.02
N HIS A 124 -0.79 4.44 -4.17
CA HIS A 124 -0.38 5.23 -5.34
C HIS A 124 -0.54 4.47 -6.67
N ARG A 125 -0.19 3.17 -6.70
CA ARG A 125 -0.39 2.30 -7.87
C ARG A 125 -1.87 2.15 -8.19
N LEU A 126 -2.71 1.96 -7.17
CA LEU A 126 -4.15 1.84 -7.31
C LEU A 126 -4.81 3.17 -7.68
N GLU A 127 -4.27 4.35 -7.33
CA GLU A 127 -4.78 5.63 -7.84
C GLU A 127 -4.54 5.78 -9.35
N ARG A 128 -3.48 5.15 -9.85
CA ARG A 128 -3.03 5.30 -11.25
C ARG A 128 -3.36 4.10 -12.13
N LEU A 129 -3.89 3.01 -11.57
CA LEU A 129 -4.23 1.82 -12.34
C LEU A 129 -5.21 2.19 -13.47
N GLU A 130 -4.78 1.95 -14.70
CA GLU A 130 -5.54 2.23 -15.92
C GLU A 130 -6.28 0.97 -16.37
N SER A 131 -5.55 -0.12 -16.52
CA SER A 131 -6.09 -1.38 -17.05
C SER A 131 -5.41 -2.60 -16.46
N LEU A 132 -6.13 -3.71 -16.51
CA LEU A 132 -5.63 -5.05 -16.19
C LEU A 132 -5.66 -5.92 -17.45
N ARG A 133 -4.70 -5.71 -18.35
CA ARG A 133 -4.54 -6.45 -19.61
C ARG A 133 -5.84 -6.56 -20.44
N ASP A 134 -6.49 -7.73 -20.44
CA ASP A 134 -7.65 -8.06 -21.27
C ASP A 134 -8.98 -7.85 -20.53
N ILE A 135 -8.96 -7.28 -19.32
CA ILE A 135 -10.17 -6.99 -18.53
C ILE A 135 -10.80 -5.69 -19.04
N PRO A 136 -12.01 -5.74 -19.63
CA PRO A 136 -12.58 -4.61 -20.38
C PRO A 136 -13.07 -3.45 -19.48
N SER A 137 -13.36 -3.71 -18.20
CA SER A 137 -13.79 -2.70 -17.26
C SER A 137 -13.38 -3.12 -15.84
N ILE A 138 -12.69 -2.21 -15.16
CA ILE A 138 -12.42 -2.25 -13.73
C ILE A 138 -13.28 -1.21 -13.03
N THR A 139 -13.65 -1.46 -11.79
CA THR A 139 -14.45 -0.50 -11.03
C THR A 139 -13.63 0.74 -10.61
N ASP A 140 -14.34 1.82 -10.31
CA ASP A 140 -13.76 3.09 -9.84
C ASP A 140 -13.30 3.04 -8.39
N PHE A 141 -13.68 2.00 -7.64
CA PHE A 141 -13.24 1.77 -6.27
C PHE A 141 -12.34 0.54 -6.18
N ARG A 142 -11.29 0.64 -5.37
CA ARG A 142 -10.19 -0.34 -5.29
C ARG A 142 -9.74 -0.43 -3.85
N TYR A 143 -9.05 -1.48 -3.44
CA TYR A 143 -8.64 -1.62 -2.04
C TYR A 143 -7.15 -1.92 -1.90
N SER A 144 -6.52 -1.30 -0.91
CA SER A 144 -5.26 -1.78 -0.36
C SER A 144 -5.50 -2.27 1.06
N ILE A 145 -4.94 -3.42 1.39
CA ILE A 145 -5.12 -4.08 2.68
C ILE A 145 -3.73 -4.33 3.28
N PHE A 146 -3.53 -3.90 4.52
CA PHE A 146 -2.32 -4.21 5.29
C PHE A 146 -2.69 -4.98 6.56
N VAL A 147 -2.24 -6.22 6.67
CA VAL A 147 -2.45 -7.08 7.83
C VAL A 147 -1.16 -7.25 8.61
N THR A 148 -1.22 -7.06 9.93
CA THR A 148 -0.07 -7.30 10.81
C THR A 148 -0.46 -7.61 12.25
N ASN A 149 0.43 -8.28 12.98
CA ASN A 149 0.38 -8.45 14.43
C ASN A 149 1.34 -7.52 15.20
N GLN A 150 2.05 -6.64 14.49
CA GLN A 150 3.07 -5.77 15.08
C GLN A 150 2.46 -4.42 15.45
N SER A 151 2.30 -4.17 16.75
CA SER A 151 1.53 -3.00 17.23
C SER A 151 2.15 -1.65 16.90
N VAL A 152 3.45 -1.62 16.62
CA VAL A 152 4.16 -0.42 16.18
C VAL A 152 3.50 0.26 14.98
N TYR A 153 2.88 -0.49 14.06
CA TYR A 153 2.28 0.09 12.85
C TYR A 153 0.98 0.85 13.12
N TRP A 154 0.22 0.50 14.16
CA TRP A 154 -1.07 1.15 14.47
C TRP A 154 -1.02 2.01 15.73
N GLU A 155 -0.16 1.69 16.70
CA GLU A 155 0.02 2.50 17.92
C GLU A 155 0.97 3.67 17.71
N GLY A 156 1.90 3.54 16.75
CA GLY A 156 2.97 4.51 16.56
C GLY A 156 3.79 4.64 17.85
N ARG A 157 4.48 3.57 18.26
CA ARG A 157 5.30 3.55 19.49
C ARG A 157 6.56 2.71 19.30
N ALA A 158 7.49 3.20 18.47
CA ALA A 158 8.86 2.72 18.44
C ALA A 158 9.83 3.72 19.10
N PRO A 159 11.02 3.27 19.57
CA PRO A 159 12.03 4.13 20.18
C PRO A 159 12.70 5.12 19.21
N GLU A 160 12.52 4.97 17.91
CA GLU A 160 13.07 5.86 16.88
C GLU A 160 11.93 6.61 16.16
N PRO A 161 12.10 7.92 15.85
CA PRO A 161 11.16 8.62 14.97
C PRO A 161 11.33 8.12 13.53
N GLU A 162 10.35 7.38 13.01
CA GLU A 162 10.35 6.89 11.62
C GLU A 162 9.26 7.60 10.77
N PRO A 163 9.46 7.71 9.43
CA PRO A 163 8.69 8.65 8.59
C PRO A 163 7.20 8.42 8.43
N PHE A 164 6.74 7.17 8.49
CA PHE A 164 5.44 6.78 7.94
C PHE A 164 4.65 5.89 8.89
N TRP A 165 4.31 6.44 10.04
CA TRP A 165 3.46 5.72 10.98
C TRP A 165 2.03 5.82 10.45
N LEU A 166 1.49 4.66 10.07
CA LEU A 166 0.11 4.54 9.61
C LEU A 166 -0.83 4.53 10.83
N THR A 167 -0.64 5.44 11.78
CA THR A 167 -1.26 5.40 13.10
C THR A 167 -2.79 5.39 13.01
N ASP A 168 -3.42 4.59 13.86
CA ASP A 168 -4.87 4.52 13.93
C ASP A 168 -5.51 5.88 14.24
N GLY A 169 -6.60 6.21 13.53
CA GLY A 169 -7.33 7.47 13.65
C GLY A 169 -6.65 8.68 13.00
N SER A 170 -5.47 8.52 12.39
CA SER A 170 -4.84 9.59 11.61
C SER A 170 -5.37 9.63 10.17
N THR A 171 -5.07 10.70 9.44
CA THR A 171 -5.43 10.84 8.02
C THR A 171 -4.18 11.18 7.22
N LEU A 172 -3.98 10.45 6.12
CA LEU A 172 -3.05 10.86 5.08
C LEU A 172 -3.76 11.90 4.21
N GLU A 173 -3.23 13.11 4.12
CA GLU A 173 -3.87 14.16 3.34
C GLU A 173 -3.58 14.03 1.85
N ALA A 174 -4.55 14.39 1.01
CA ALA A 174 -4.34 14.50 -0.44
C ALA A 174 -3.17 15.44 -0.75
N GLY A 175 -2.33 15.04 -1.72
CA GLY A 175 -1.10 15.74 -2.06
C GLY A 175 0.04 15.53 -1.06
N SER A 176 -0.14 14.69 -0.03
CA SER A 176 0.94 14.29 0.87
C SER A 176 2.04 13.61 0.08
N TRP A 177 3.27 14.07 0.29
CA TRP A 177 4.46 13.52 -0.34
C TRP A 177 5.03 12.42 0.53
N PHE A 178 5.24 11.27 -0.09
CA PHE A 178 5.89 10.12 0.52
C PHE A 178 7.22 9.92 -0.16
N GLN A 179 8.27 10.24 0.58
CA GLN A 179 9.64 9.99 0.20
C GLN A 179 10.29 9.27 1.37
N TYR A 180 10.86 8.10 1.14
CA TYR A 180 11.57 7.34 2.16
C TYR A 180 12.83 8.07 2.65
N LEU A 181 12.61 9.07 3.52
CA LEU A 181 13.56 9.97 4.17
C LEU A 181 12.86 10.62 5.40
N GLN A 182 12.81 9.93 6.54
CA GLN A 182 12.92 10.60 7.85
C GLN A 182 14.01 9.88 8.66
N PRO A 183 14.67 10.59 9.58
CA PRO A 183 16.08 10.41 9.86
C PRO A 183 16.32 9.26 10.83
N SER A 184 16.80 8.12 10.32
CA SER A 184 17.68 7.25 11.11
C SER A 184 19.12 7.44 10.62
N PRO A 185 20.13 7.58 11.51
CA PRO A 185 21.53 7.79 11.14
C PRO A 185 22.18 6.64 10.33
N ARG A 186 21.44 5.56 10.01
CA ARG A 186 22.01 4.29 9.52
C ARG A 186 21.31 3.61 8.32
N THR A 187 20.24 4.15 7.74
CA THR A 187 19.58 3.60 6.53
C THR A 187 20.08 4.38 5.30
N ARG A 188 20.81 3.84 4.30
CA ARG A 188 20.60 2.69 3.41
C ARG A 188 19.18 2.65 2.86
N TRP A 189 18.88 3.37 1.78
CA TRP A 189 18.16 2.92 0.57
C TRP A 189 18.12 4.09 -0.43
N VAL A 190 18.67 3.85 -1.62
CA VAL A 190 18.62 4.77 -2.78
C VAL A 190 17.72 4.07 -3.80
N ASN A 191 16.97 4.84 -4.62
CA ASN A 191 16.24 4.42 -5.82
C ASN A 191 14.71 4.53 -5.82
N TYR A 192 14.06 5.22 -4.89
CA TYR A 192 12.61 5.47 -5.01
C TYR A 192 12.31 6.96 -5.19
N PRO A 193 11.56 7.35 -6.24
CA PRO A 193 11.12 8.71 -6.46
C PRO A 193 10.16 9.05 -5.32
N PRO A 194 10.12 10.32 -4.90
CA PRO A 194 8.98 10.79 -4.14
C PRO A 194 7.71 10.55 -4.97
N PHE A 195 6.73 9.88 -4.38
CA PHE A 195 5.37 9.87 -4.91
C PHE A 195 4.48 10.67 -3.98
N TYR A 196 3.28 10.98 -4.46
CA TYR A 196 2.24 11.59 -3.65
C TYR A 196 0.98 10.76 -3.82
N LEU A 197 0.10 10.86 -2.84
CA LEU A 197 -1.25 10.34 -2.94
C LEU A 197 -2.16 11.45 -3.46
N ALA A 198 -2.91 11.16 -4.51
CA ALA A 198 -3.89 12.09 -5.06
C ALA A 198 -5.11 12.25 -4.15
N ASN A 199 -5.43 11.23 -3.35
CA ASN A 199 -6.55 11.19 -2.43
C ASN A 199 -6.13 11.34 -0.96
N SER A 200 -7.09 11.71 -0.11
CA SER A 200 -6.94 11.58 1.34
C SER A 200 -7.37 10.19 1.80
N TYR A 201 -6.66 9.63 2.78
CA TYR A 201 -6.93 8.30 3.33
C TYR A 201 -7.06 8.36 4.85
N PRO A 202 -8.28 8.29 5.40
CA PRO A 202 -8.46 8.07 6.84
C PRO A 202 -7.95 6.68 7.19
N LEU A 203 -7.06 6.60 8.19
CA LEU A 203 -6.46 5.35 8.63
C LEU A 203 -7.26 4.80 9.80
N LYS A 204 -7.83 3.61 9.60
CA LYS A 204 -8.57 2.89 10.62
C LYS A 204 -8.08 1.44 10.66
N TRP A 205 -7.49 1.04 11.77
CA TRP A 205 -7.06 -0.33 12.01
C TRP A 205 -8.18 -1.12 12.66
N GLU A 206 -8.67 -2.12 11.95
CA GLU A 206 -9.70 -3.02 12.41
C GLU A 206 -9.11 -4.25 13.09
N SER A 207 -9.77 -4.73 14.13
CA SER A 207 -9.41 -6.00 14.80
C SER A 207 -9.82 -7.18 13.93
N ILE A 208 -8.86 -8.05 13.61
CA ILE A 208 -9.13 -9.37 13.03
C ILE A 208 -9.27 -10.39 14.17
N ASN A 209 -8.28 -10.46 15.07
CA ASN A 209 -8.39 -11.30 16.26
C ASN A 209 -7.60 -10.66 17.41
N ALA A 210 -7.29 -11.44 18.44
CA ALA A 210 -6.51 -10.94 19.58
C ALA A 210 -5.10 -10.48 19.19
N SER A 211 -4.53 -11.04 18.12
CA SER A 211 -3.14 -10.82 17.70
C SER A 211 -3.01 -9.94 16.46
N TYR A 212 -3.94 -10.03 15.51
CA TYR A 212 -3.83 -9.38 14.22
C TYR A 212 -4.81 -8.20 14.06
N ARG A 213 -4.36 -7.21 13.29
CA ARG A 213 -5.09 -6.02 12.87
C ARG A 213 -5.01 -5.89 11.35
N ALA A 214 -6.01 -5.24 10.74
CA ALA A 214 -6.04 -4.90 9.33
C ALA A 214 -6.28 -3.40 9.14
N LEU A 215 -5.48 -2.76 8.31
CA LEU A 215 -5.80 -1.47 7.71
C LEU A 215 -6.36 -1.71 6.31
N ILE A 216 -7.62 -1.34 6.08
CA ILE A 216 -8.29 -1.49 4.78
C ILE A 216 -8.57 -0.08 4.25
N SER A 217 -7.95 0.28 3.12
CA SER A 217 -8.10 1.59 2.51
C SER A 217 -8.75 1.48 1.13
N GLU A 218 -9.87 2.17 0.95
CA GLU A 218 -10.52 2.33 -0.34
C GLU A 218 -9.82 3.43 -1.15
N VAL A 219 -9.44 3.12 -2.38
CA VAL A 219 -9.03 4.08 -3.39
C VAL A 219 -10.20 4.30 -4.33
N ARG A 220 -10.76 5.51 -4.32
CA ARG A 220 -11.83 5.92 -5.23
C ARG A 220 -11.27 6.87 -6.28
N LEU A 221 -11.48 6.55 -7.55
CA LEU A 221 -11.18 7.48 -8.63
C LEU A 221 -12.27 8.56 -8.73
N PRO A 222 -11.90 9.82 -9.04
CA PRO A 222 -12.88 10.84 -9.34
C PRO A 222 -13.71 10.41 -10.55
N SER A 223 -15.04 10.51 -10.44
CA SER A 223 -15.93 10.34 -11.59
C SER A 223 -15.56 11.36 -12.66
N LEU A 224 -15.27 10.88 -13.86
CA LEU A 224 -15.07 11.72 -15.03
C LEU A 224 -16.46 12.19 -15.50
N ASP A 225 -16.98 13.22 -14.84
CA ASP A 225 -18.20 13.94 -15.27
C ASP A 225 -17.96 14.77 -16.54
#